data_AF-A0A672K2S2-F1
#
_entry.id   AF-A0A672K2S2-F1
#
_cell.length_a   1.000
_cell.length_b   1.000
_cell.length_c   1.000
_cell.angle_alpha   90.00
_cell.angle_beta   90.00
_cell.angle_gamma   90.00
#
_symmetry.space_group_name_H-M   'P 1'
#
loop_
_entity.id
_entity.type
_entity.pdbx_description
1 polymer ?
#
loop_
_entity_poly.entity_id
_entity_poly.type
_entity_poly.pdbx_seq_one_letter_code
_entity_poly.pdbx_strand_id
1 'polypeptide(L)'
;MSALEKPQIIAHIQKSLSYTVFDSRWLPCSAKFVCMGNFARGTGVLQIYEVQRGELQLVREIEKAKPIKCGTFGATSLQQRHLATGDFDGSLDVWNLEVPESPVYSVKAHKEIINSIDGVGGLGIGDGAPEIVTGSRDGPLLITHTWTMYSVLLGIASENVCSQHFVIIGFFLWCFIRYRLFPSS
;
A
#
# COMPACT_ATOMS: atom_id res chain seq x y z
N MET A 1 -23.24 -34.94 14.70
CA MET A 1 -23.22 -33.53 14.28
C MET A 1 -21.78 -33.16 13.99
N SER A 2 -21.31 -33.21 12.74
CA SER A 2 -19.90 -32.91 12.42
C SER A 2 -19.72 -32.43 10.98
N ALA A 3 -20.38 -31.34 10.63
CA ALA A 3 -20.18 -30.68 9.34
C ALA A 3 -19.74 -29.22 9.56
N LEU A 4 -18.57 -29.03 10.18
CA LEU A 4 -17.86 -27.74 10.30
C LEU A 4 -16.36 -27.93 10.64
N GLU A 5 -15.74 -29.03 10.19
CA GLU A 5 -14.31 -29.34 10.48
C GLU A 5 -13.31 -28.53 9.64
N LYS A 6 -13.74 -27.84 8.59
CA LYS A 6 -12.86 -27.08 7.68
C LYS A 6 -13.16 -25.58 7.75
N PRO A 7 -12.14 -24.70 7.73
CA PRO A 7 -12.33 -23.26 7.65
C PRO A 7 -13.20 -22.89 6.43
N GLN A 8 -14.19 -22.04 6.64
CA GLN A 8 -15.07 -21.56 5.58
C GLN A 8 -14.76 -20.09 5.28
N ILE A 9 -14.67 -19.75 3.99
CA ILE A 9 -14.62 -18.37 3.52
C ILE A 9 -16.05 -17.95 3.21
N ILE A 10 -16.58 -17.01 3.98
CA ILE A 10 -17.96 -16.55 3.87
C ILE A 10 -17.94 -15.07 3.48
N ALA A 11 -18.69 -14.71 2.43
CA ALA A 11 -18.88 -13.31 2.06
C ALA A 11 -19.79 -12.63 3.09
N HIS A 12 -19.22 -11.83 3.98
CA HIS A 12 -19.97 -11.15 5.04
C HIS A 12 -20.67 -9.88 4.53
N ILE A 13 -19.95 -9.04 3.77
CA ILE A 13 -20.46 -7.78 3.22
C ILE A 13 -19.89 -7.57 1.82
N GLN A 14 -20.70 -7.08 0.89
CA GLN A 14 -20.28 -6.75 -0.47
C GLN A 14 -20.83 -5.38 -0.87
N LYS A 15 -20.00 -4.58 -1.54
CA LYS A 15 -20.37 -3.25 -2.05
C LYS A 15 -19.82 -3.10 -3.47
N SER A 16 -20.65 -2.64 -4.40
CA SER A 16 -20.21 -2.26 -5.74
C SER A 16 -19.55 -0.88 -5.72
N LEU A 17 -18.51 -0.72 -6.53
CA LEU A 17 -17.74 0.52 -6.64
C LEU A 17 -17.75 0.99 -8.10
N SER A 18 -17.72 2.30 -8.30
CA SER A 18 -17.78 2.96 -9.62
C SER A 18 -16.39 3.27 -10.21
N TYR A 19 -15.33 2.74 -9.61
CA TYR A 19 -13.95 2.99 -9.96
C TYR A 19 -13.12 1.72 -9.81
N THR A 20 -11.89 1.73 -10.33
CA THR A 20 -11.00 0.56 -10.23
C THR A 20 -10.24 0.62 -8.92
N VAL A 21 -10.40 -0.41 -8.08
CA VAL A 21 -9.62 -0.57 -6.84
C VAL A 21 -8.38 -1.39 -7.14
N PHE A 22 -7.22 -0.89 -6.73
CA PHE A 22 -5.94 -1.61 -6.86
C PHE A 22 -5.47 -2.23 -5.55
N ASP A 23 -5.77 -1.61 -4.41
CA ASP A 23 -5.35 -2.09 -3.09
C ASP A 23 -6.35 -1.65 -2.01
N SER A 24 -6.42 -2.43 -0.93
CA SER A 24 -7.26 -2.16 0.24
C SER A 24 -6.54 -2.53 1.52
N ARG A 25 -6.53 -1.64 2.52
CA ARG A 25 -5.82 -1.85 3.78
C ARG A 25 -6.69 -1.49 4.98
N TRP A 26 -6.66 -2.33 6.01
CA TRP A 26 -7.31 -2.03 7.28
C TRP A 26 -6.57 -0.89 8.00
N LEU A 27 -7.33 0.07 8.53
CA LEU A 27 -6.79 1.08 9.42
C LEU A 27 -6.52 0.40 10.78
N PRO A 28 -5.27 0.44 11.29
CA PRO A 28 -4.92 -0.20 12.55
C PRO A 28 -5.83 0.23 13.71
N CYS A 29 -6.16 -0.72 14.59
CA CYS A 29 -6.99 -0.50 15.78
C CYS A 29 -8.37 0.10 15.48
N SER A 30 -8.98 -0.22 14.33
CA SER A 30 -10.32 0.26 13.98
C SER A 30 -11.10 -0.74 13.13
N ALA A 31 -12.42 -0.55 13.03
CA ALA A 31 -13.28 -1.28 12.08
C ALA A 31 -13.35 -0.59 10.70
N LYS A 32 -12.31 0.19 10.36
CA LYS A 32 -12.22 0.96 9.11
C LYS A 32 -11.18 0.38 8.19
N PHE A 33 -11.39 0.52 6.89
CA PHE A 33 -10.38 0.22 5.88
C PHE A 33 -10.40 1.28 4.79
N VAL A 34 -9.27 1.43 4.12
CA VAL A 34 -9.10 2.31 2.97
C VAL A 34 -9.03 1.47 1.71
N CYS A 35 -9.76 1.89 0.67
CA CYS A 35 -9.63 1.43 -0.70
C CYS A 35 -8.92 2.49 -1.53
N MET A 36 -8.03 2.06 -2.41
CA MET A 36 -7.18 2.96 -3.19
C MET A 36 -7.25 2.56 -4.65
N GLY A 37 -7.33 3.54 -5.54
CA GLY A 37 -7.62 3.25 -6.93
C GLY A 37 -7.58 4.46 -7.85
N ASN A 38 -8.29 4.33 -8.97
CA ASN A 38 -8.51 5.42 -9.92
C ASN A 38 -9.91 5.43 -10.52
N PHE A 39 -10.39 6.64 -10.78
CA PHE A 39 -11.58 6.87 -11.59
C PHE A 39 -11.27 6.66 -13.07
N ALA A 40 -12.31 6.44 -13.88
CA ALA A 40 -12.21 6.31 -15.33
C ALA A 40 -11.60 7.55 -16.02
N ARG A 41 -11.69 8.73 -15.39
CA ARG A 41 -11.07 9.99 -15.86
C ARG A 41 -9.57 10.08 -15.61
N GLY A 42 -8.97 9.09 -14.95
CA GLY A 42 -7.52 9.04 -14.68
C GLY A 42 -7.07 9.73 -13.40
N THR A 43 -7.97 10.22 -12.56
CA THR A 43 -7.65 10.74 -11.22
C THR A 43 -7.63 9.61 -10.20
N GLY A 44 -6.80 9.75 -9.16
CA GLY A 44 -6.72 8.80 -8.06
C GLY A 44 -7.83 8.98 -7.05
N VAL A 45 -8.14 7.92 -6.32
CA VAL A 45 -9.16 7.94 -5.28
C VAL A 45 -8.70 7.14 -4.07
N LEU A 46 -8.95 7.70 -2.88
CA LEU A 46 -8.92 7.03 -1.59
C LEU A 46 -10.33 7.06 -1.00
N GLN A 47 -10.90 5.90 -0.71
CA GLN A 47 -12.17 5.81 0.00
C GLN A 47 -11.98 5.09 1.32
N ILE A 48 -12.41 5.72 2.41
CA ILE A 48 -12.38 5.14 3.76
C ILE A 48 -13.78 4.62 4.06
N TYR A 49 -13.85 3.33 4.34
CA TYR A 49 -15.06 2.64 4.75
C TYR A 49 -15.00 2.26 6.21
N GLU A 50 -16.15 2.27 6.87
CA GLU A 50 -16.34 1.72 8.21
C GLU A 50 -17.37 0.60 8.16
N VAL A 51 -17.03 -0.53 8.78
CA VAL A 51 -17.95 -1.62 8.99
C VAL A 51 -18.83 -1.28 10.18
N GLN A 52 -20.12 -1.02 9.93
CA GLN A 52 -21.09 -0.75 10.98
C GLN A 52 -22.29 -1.68 10.82
N ARG A 53 -22.59 -2.47 11.86
CA ARG A 53 -23.80 -3.33 11.94
C ARG A 53 -24.07 -4.22 10.72
N GLY A 54 -23.01 -4.72 10.06
CA GLY A 54 -23.12 -5.57 8.88
C GLY A 54 -23.21 -4.82 7.54
N GLU A 55 -23.04 -3.50 7.55
CA GLU A 55 -23.01 -2.67 6.34
C GLU A 55 -21.68 -1.90 6.21
N LEU A 56 -21.37 -1.51 4.97
CA LEU A 56 -20.21 -0.70 4.63
C LEU A 56 -20.60 0.76 4.39
N GLN A 57 -20.30 1.59 5.39
CA GLN A 57 -20.54 3.03 5.36
C GLN A 57 -19.31 3.76 4.81
N LEU A 58 -19.52 4.62 3.80
CA LEU A 58 -18.45 5.48 3.27
C LEU A 58 -18.25 6.63 4.26
N VAL A 59 -17.10 6.65 4.92
CA VAL A 59 -16.74 7.71 5.88
C VAL A 59 -16.18 8.92 5.15
N ARG A 60 -15.33 8.68 4.15
CA ARG A 60 -14.62 9.74 3.43
C ARG A 60 -14.21 9.27 2.04
N GLU A 61 -14.29 10.17 1.09
CA GLU A 61 -13.71 10.03 -0.24
C GLU A 61 -12.73 11.18 -0.49
N ILE A 62 -11.55 10.86 -1.01
CA ILE A 62 -10.50 11.82 -1.30
C ILE A 62 -10.04 11.57 -2.74
N GLU A 63 -10.20 12.57 -3.59
CA GLU A 63 -9.68 12.54 -4.96
C GLU A 63 -8.27 13.12 -5.01
N LYS A 64 -7.39 12.48 -5.79
CA LYS A 64 -6.01 12.88 -6.01
C LYS A 64 -5.75 13.04 -7.50
N ALA A 65 -4.76 13.89 -7.82
CA ALA A 65 -4.42 14.18 -9.22
C ALA A 65 -3.96 12.94 -10.00
N LYS A 66 -3.27 12.01 -9.32
CA LYS A 66 -2.71 10.80 -9.93
C LYS A 66 -3.34 9.53 -9.34
N PRO A 67 -3.53 8.46 -10.16
CA PRO A 67 -3.95 7.14 -9.71
C PRO A 67 -3.06 6.57 -8.60
N ILE A 68 -3.66 5.91 -7.61
CA ILE A 68 -2.94 5.33 -6.48
C ILE A 68 -2.95 3.82 -6.61
N LYS A 69 -1.76 3.20 -6.64
CA LYS A 69 -1.60 1.78 -6.96
C LYS A 69 -1.57 0.88 -5.73
N CYS A 70 -0.95 1.34 -4.64
CA CYS A 70 -0.73 0.56 -3.44
C CYS A 70 -0.52 1.48 -2.22
N GLY A 71 -0.70 0.94 -1.02
CA GLY A 71 -0.42 1.67 0.21
C GLY A 71 -0.13 0.77 1.42
N THR A 72 0.46 1.36 2.46
CA THR A 72 0.80 0.65 3.70
C THR A 72 0.66 1.56 4.93
N PHE A 73 0.30 0.95 6.06
CA PHE A 73 0.37 1.55 7.39
C PHE A 73 1.56 1.00 8.21
N GLY A 74 2.40 0.14 7.64
CA GLY A 74 3.43 -0.57 8.41
C GLY A 74 4.52 0.32 9.02
N ALA A 75 4.78 1.48 8.41
CA ALA A 75 5.77 2.45 8.87
C ALA A 75 5.22 3.58 9.75
N THR A 76 3.89 3.66 9.96
CA THR A 76 3.31 4.71 10.79
C THR A 76 3.10 4.24 12.23
N SER A 77 3.22 5.17 13.18
CA SER A 77 2.87 4.89 14.57
C SER A 77 1.36 4.66 14.73
N LEU A 78 0.96 3.86 15.73
CA LEU A 78 -0.45 3.62 16.05
C LEU A 78 -1.24 4.89 16.39
N GLN A 79 -0.57 5.96 16.82
CA GLN A 79 -1.20 7.25 17.10
C GLN A 79 -1.46 8.05 15.82
N GLN A 80 -0.48 8.10 14.91
CA GLN A 80 -0.56 8.94 13.70
C GLN A 80 -1.38 8.30 12.59
N ARG A 81 -1.30 6.97 12.41
CA ARG A 81 -2.07 6.20 11.41
C ARG A 81 -1.98 6.81 10.00
N HIS A 82 -0.81 7.32 9.65
CA HIS A 82 -0.58 7.90 8.33
C HIS A 82 -0.48 6.79 7.28
N LEU A 83 -1.12 7.03 6.13
CA LEU A 83 -1.11 6.09 5.01
C LEU A 83 0.00 6.46 4.05
N ALA A 84 1.00 5.60 3.90
CA ALA A 84 1.97 5.71 2.82
C ALA A 84 1.36 5.13 1.54
N THR A 85 1.45 5.84 0.42
CA THR A 85 0.90 5.46 -0.87
C THR A 85 1.93 5.58 -1.98
N GLY A 86 1.90 4.63 -2.92
CA GLY A 86 2.62 4.73 -4.19
C GLY A 86 1.65 5.03 -5.34
N ASP A 87 1.95 6.06 -6.12
CA ASP A 87 1.17 6.46 -7.28
C ASP A 87 1.70 5.87 -8.60
N PHE A 88 0.99 6.17 -9.70
CA PHE A 88 1.36 5.76 -11.06
C PHE A 88 2.51 6.56 -11.67
N ASP A 89 2.86 7.70 -11.07
CA ASP A 89 3.94 8.56 -11.54
C ASP A 89 5.26 8.21 -10.82
N GLY A 90 5.24 7.36 -9.79
CA GLY A 90 6.43 7.01 -9.01
C GLY A 90 6.65 7.88 -7.77
N SER A 91 5.64 8.65 -7.37
CA SER A 91 5.64 9.45 -6.15
C SER A 91 5.25 8.58 -4.94
N LEU A 92 6.05 8.67 -3.90
CA LEU A 92 5.76 8.13 -2.58
C LEU A 92 5.24 9.28 -1.72
N ASP A 93 3.97 9.18 -1.32
CA ASP A 93 3.31 10.17 -0.48
C ASP A 93 2.83 9.54 0.82
N VAL A 94 2.95 10.26 1.93
CA VAL A 94 2.43 9.87 3.24
C VAL A 94 1.32 10.84 3.62
N TRP A 95 0.12 10.29 3.83
CA TRP A 95 -1.10 11.07 4.05
C TRP A 95 -1.58 10.97 5.48
N ASN A 96 -1.94 12.12 6.06
CA ASN A 96 -2.83 12.13 7.19
C ASN A 96 -4.28 12.00 6.70
N LEU A 97 -4.97 10.94 7.09
CA LEU A 97 -6.36 10.69 6.67
C LEU A 97 -7.36 11.68 7.30
N GLU A 98 -6.97 12.39 8.37
CA GLU A 98 -7.78 13.42 9.01
C GLU A 98 -7.72 14.76 8.27
N VAL A 99 -6.54 15.09 7.73
CA VAL A 99 -6.23 16.34 6.99
C VAL A 99 -5.60 15.98 5.64
N PRO A 100 -6.41 15.58 4.64
CA PRO A 100 -5.90 15.03 3.40
C PRO A 100 -5.57 16.09 2.33
N GLU A 101 -5.66 17.39 2.62
CA GLU A 101 -5.39 18.45 1.62
C GLU A 101 -3.94 18.38 1.12
N SER A 102 -2.97 18.17 2.02
CA SER A 102 -1.56 18.06 1.69
C SER A 102 -0.93 16.80 2.29
N PRO A 103 0.03 16.17 1.58
CA PRO A 103 0.76 15.05 2.15
C PRO A 103 1.69 15.55 3.26
N VAL A 104 1.82 14.74 4.31
CA VAL A 104 2.78 14.98 5.40
C VAL A 104 4.21 14.82 4.88
N TYR A 105 4.41 13.89 3.96
CA TYR A 105 5.66 13.65 3.26
C TYR A 105 5.38 13.31 1.81
N SER A 106 6.17 13.86 0.89
CA SER A 106 6.06 13.60 -0.54
C SER A 106 7.45 13.56 -1.14
N VAL A 107 7.76 12.51 -1.89
CA VAL A 107 9.02 12.37 -2.61
C VAL A 107 8.80 11.68 -3.95
N LYS A 108 9.48 12.15 -4.98
CA LYS A 108 9.57 11.46 -6.27
C LYS A 108 10.57 10.31 -6.12
N ALA A 109 10.08 9.13 -5.74
CA ALA A 109 10.92 7.96 -5.48
C ALA A 109 11.38 7.28 -6.77
N HIS A 110 10.49 7.22 -7.77
CA HIS A 110 10.70 6.52 -9.03
C HIS A 110 10.23 7.37 -10.21
N LYS A 111 10.66 7.01 -11.42
CA LYS A 111 10.22 7.63 -12.68
C LYS A 111 8.96 7.00 -13.24
N GLU A 112 8.70 5.75 -12.85
CA GLU A 112 7.56 4.95 -13.27
C GLU A 112 6.70 4.55 -12.06
N ILE A 113 5.58 3.89 -12.34
CA ILE A 113 4.62 3.41 -11.33
C ILE A 113 5.26 2.61 -10.20
N ILE A 114 4.92 2.98 -8.96
CA ILE A 114 5.19 2.14 -7.78
C ILE A 114 4.16 1.02 -7.75
N ASN A 115 4.61 -0.19 -8.07
CA ASN A 115 3.76 -1.38 -8.13
C ASN A 115 3.44 -1.92 -6.73
N SER A 116 4.37 -1.77 -5.79
CA SER A 116 4.26 -2.32 -4.46
C SER A 116 5.01 -1.48 -3.44
N ILE A 117 4.44 -1.44 -2.25
CA ILE A 117 4.97 -0.70 -1.11
C ILE A 117 4.79 -1.57 0.11
N ASP A 118 5.78 -1.57 0.98
CA ASP A 118 5.67 -2.18 2.30
C ASP A 118 6.39 -1.31 3.34
N GLY A 119 6.06 -1.51 4.61
CA GLY A 119 6.68 -0.76 5.70
C GLY A 119 6.75 -1.56 6.98
N VAL A 120 7.74 -1.23 7.81
CA VAL A 120 7.99 -1.88 9.11
C VAL A 120 8.29 -0.84 10.19
N GLY A 121 8.23 -1.25 11.46
CA GLY A 121 8.73 -0.47 12.60
C GLY A 121 7.77 0.59 13.12
N GLY A 122 6.68 0.90 12.42
CA GLY A 122 5.68 1.88 12.88
C GLY A 122 4.70 1.32 13.91
N LEU A 123 4.19 0.11 13.68
CA LEU A 123 3.08 -0.46 14.47
C LEU A 123 3.54 -1.24 15.72
N GLY A 124 4.80 -1.10 16.13
CA GLY A 124 5.42 -1.95 17.16
C GLY A 124 5.68 -3.39 16.68
N ILE A 125 5.63 -3.60 15.36
CA ILE A 125 5.96 -4.86 14.70
C ILE A 125 7.34 -4.68 14.05
N GLY A 126 8.36 -5.30 14.65
CA GLY A 126 9.78 -5.13 14.29
C GLY A 126 10.51 -4.18 15.24
N ASP A 127 11.77 -4.51 15.57
CA ASP A 127 12.67 -3.63 16.35
C ASP A 127 13.41 -2.70 15.39
N GLY A 128 13.24 -1.38 15.54
CA GLY A 128 13.96 -0.39 14.73
C GLY A 128 13.18 0.89 14.46
N ALA A 129 13.82 1.81 13.74
CA ALA A 129 13.14 2.99 13.22
C ALA A 129 12.14 2.60 12.12
N PRO A 130 11.07 3.37 11.90
CA PRO A 130 10.13 3.09 10.83
C PRO A 130 10.78 3.24 9.45
N GLU A 131 10.50 2.28 8.57
CA GLU A 131 11.07 2.20 7.22
C GLU A 131 9.98 1.85 6.21
N ILE A 132 10.08 2.46 5.02
CA ILE A 132 9.20 2.18 3.88
C ILE A 132 10.06 1.73 2.71
N VAL A 133 9.66 0.63 2.08
CA VAL A 133 10.24 0.14 0.83
C VAL A 133 9.23 0.30 -0.30
N THR A 134 9.73 0.75 -1.46
CA THR A 134 8.92 0.89 -2.68
C THR A 134 9.56 0.13 -3.83
N GLY A 135 8.74 -0.63 -4.55
CA GLY A 135 9.12 -1.34 -5.77
C GLY A 135 8.38 -0.78 -6.98
N SER A 136 9.14 -0.39 -7.99
CA SER A 136 8.65 0.28 -9.19
C SER A 136 8.97 -0.52 -10.46
N ARG A 137 8.44 -0.06 -11.59
CA ARG A 137 8.64 -0.66 -12.91
C ARG A 137 9.99 -0.30 -13.55
N ASP A 138 10.56 0.84 -13.21
CA ASP A 138 11.79 1.40 -13.79
C ASP A 138 13.10 0.74 -13.32
N GLY A 139 13.06 -0.09 -12.28
CA GLY A 139 14.26 -0.69 -11.70
C GLY A 139 14.34 -0.44 -10.19
N PRO A 140 15.54 -0.46 -9.57
CA PRO A 140 15.75 -0.92 -8.21
C PRO A 140 15.02 -0.14 -7.11
N LEU A 141 14.84 -0.87 -6.02
CA LEU A 141 14.20 -0.54 -4.75
C LEU A 141 14.71 0.76 -4.11
N LEU A 142 13.79 1.63 -3.72
CA LEU A 142 14.09 2.75 -2.84
C LEU A 142 13.60 2.43 -1.42
N ILE A 143 14.55 2.37 -0.48
CA ILE A 143 14.28 2.35 0.95
C ILE A 143 14.35 3.80 1.44
N THR A 144 13.27 4.28 2.03
CA THR A 144 13.21 5.61 2.65
C THR A 144 13.03 5.46 4.15
N HIS A 145 14.00 5.96 4.93
CA HIS A 145 13.87 6.12 6.37
C HIS A 145 13.02 7.36 6.65
N THR A 146 11.99 7.24 7.48
CA THR A 146 11.00 8.32 7.65
C THR A 146 11.50 9.50 8.48
N TRP A 147 12.70 9.44 9.08
CA TRP A 147 13.19 10.48 10.01
C TRP A 147 14.68 10.88 9.90
N THR A 148 15.51 10.17 9.14
CA THR A 148 16.91 10.58 8.93
C THR A 148 17.29 10.43 7.46
N MET A 149 17.80 11.49 6.86
CA MET A 149 18.23 11.56 5.47
C MET A 149 19.50 10.71 5.24
N TYR A 150 19.37 9.38 5.24
CA TYR A 150 20.41 8.47 4.79
C TYR A 150 19.79 7.43 3.86
N SER A 151 20.07 7.53 2.57
CA SER A 151 19.64 6.57 1.55
C SER A 151 20.47 5.29 1.67
N VAL A 152 19.87 4.17 2.08
CA VAL A 152 20.51 2.84 1.93
C VAL A 152 20.00 2.22 0.64
N LEU A 153 20.88 2.14 -0.36
CA LEU A 153 20.64 1.47 -1.63
C LEU A 153 20.94 -0.02 -1.50
N LEU A 154 19.91 -0.86 -1.43
CA LEU A 154 20.02 -2.29 -1.69
C LEU A 154 19.27 -2.61 -2.99
N GLY A 155 19.98 -2.56 -4.12
CA GLY A 155 19.41 -2.82 -5.43
C GLY A 155 19.57 -4.28 -5.84
N ILE A 156 18.45 -5.01 -5.98
CA ILE A 156 18.40 -6.25 -6.77
C ILE A 156 17.85 -5.86 -8.15
N ALA A 157 18.72 -5.80 -9.15
CA ALA A 157 18.34 -5.48 -10.53
C ALA A 157 17.82 -6.75 -11.24
N SER A 158 16.64 -6.68 -11.87
CA SER A 158 16.19 -7.72 -12.80
C SER A 158 15.25 -7.14 -13.86
N GLU A 159 15.54 -7.38 -15.14
CA GLU A 159 14.94 -6.69 -16.29
C GLU A 159 13.53 -7.18 -16.68
N ASN A 160 12.95 -8.16 -15.97
CA ASN A 160 11.70 -8.81 -16.38
C ASN A 160 10.69 -9.01 -15.24
N VAL A 161 10.49 -7.98 -14.41
CA VAL A 161 9.60 -8.10 -13.25
C VAL A 161 8.15 -7.74 -13.61
N CYS A 162 7.24 -8.71 -13.47
CA CYS A 162 5.81 -8.52 -13.74
C CYS A 162 5.02 -8.08 -12.49
N SER A 163 5.46 -8.53 -11.31
CA SER A 163 5.02 -7.99 -10.02
C SER A 163 6.11 -8.24 -8.98
N GLN A 164 6.37 -7.26 -8.12
CA GLN A 164 7.17 -7.46 -6.91
C GLN A 164 6.20 -7.55 -5.73
N HIS A 165 6.46 -8.44 -4.78
CA HIS A 165 5.85 -8.36 -3.47
C HIS A 165 6.99 -8.17 -2.47
N PHE A 166 6.88 -7.14 -1.64
CA PHE A 166 7.80 -6.93 -0.54
C PHE A 166 7.12 -7.36 0.75
N VAL A 167 7.85 -8.11 1.55
CA VAL A 167 7.49 -8.37 2.93
C VAL A 167 8.72 -8.06 3.76
N ILE A 168 8.61 -7.08 4.65
CA ILE A 168 9.63 -6.83 5.66
C ILE A 168 9.27 -7.61 6.93
N ILE A 169 10.15 -8.52 7.34
CA ILE A 169 10.03 -9.27 8.62
C ILE A 169 11.31 -9.04 9.41
N GLY A 170 11.25 -8.15 10.42
CA GLY A 170 12.43 -7.73 11.19
C GLY A 170 13.43 -6.97 10.31
N PHE A 171 14.72 -7.34 10.38
CA PHE A 171 15.80 -6.74 9.57
C PHE A 171 15.89 -7.30 8.14
N PHE A 172 15.05 -8.27 7.76
CA PHE A 172 15.13 -8.93 6.46
C PHE A 172 14.07 -8.37 5.50
N LEU A 173 14.53 -7.89 4.34
CA LEU A 173 13.69 -7.59 3.20
C LEU A 173 13.54 -8.84 2.33
N TRP A 174 12.32 -9.38 2.25
CA TRP A 174 12.01 -10.45 1.30
C TRP A 174 11.36 -9.85 0.06
N CYS A 175 12.08 -9.96 -1.07
CA CYS A 175 11.58 -9.56 -2.38
C CYS A 175 11.11 -10.80 -3.13
N PHE A 176 9.80 -10.95 -3.27
CA PHE A 176 9.21 -11.96 -4.16
C PHE A 176 9.03 -11.36 -5.54
N ILE A 177 9.90 -11.75 -6.46
CA ILE A 177 9.83 -11.31 -7.85
C ILE A 177 9.05 -12.36 -8.65
N ARG A 178 7.89 -11.97 -9.19
CA ARG A 178 7.18 -12.79 -10.17
C ARG A 178 7.62 -12.38 -11.57
N TYR A 179 8.35 -13.28 -12.23
CA TYR A 179 8.75 -13.14 -13.63
C TYR A 179 7.62 -13.54 -14.56
N ARG A 180 7.46 -12.83 -15.68
CA ARG A 180 6.64 -13.29 -16.80
C ARG A 180 7.50 -14.19 -17.68
N LEU A 181 7.30 -15.50 -17.60
CA LEU A 181 7.91 -16.43 -18.54
C LEU A 181 7.20 -16.26 -19.89
N PHE A 182 7.85 -15.61 -20.85
CA PHE A 182 7.45 -15.75 -22.25
C PHE A 182 7.93 -17.13 -22.74
N PRO A 183 7.08 -17.95 -23.38
CA PRO A 183 7.58 -19.13 -24.08
C PRO A 183 8.50 -18.65 -25.20
N SER A 184 9.73 -19.16 -25.22
CA SER A 184 10.60 -19.04 -26.38
C SER A 184 9.91 -19.69 -27.58
N SER A 185 9.84 -18.92 -28.68
CA SER A 185 9.31 -19.27 -30.00
C SER A 185 9.55 -20.71 -30.44
#